data_AF-A0A7S1DD04-F1
#
_entry.id   AF-A0A7S1DD04-F1
#
_cell.length_a   1.000
_cell.length_b   1.000
_cell.length_c   1.000
_cell.angle_alpha   90.00
_cell.angle_beta   90.00
_cell.angle_gamma   90.00
#
_symmetry.space_group_name_H-M   'P 1'
#
loop_
_entity.id
_entity.type
_entity.pdbx_description
1 polymer ?
#
loop_
_entity_poly.entity_id
_entity_poly.type
_entity_poly.pdbx_seq_one_letter_code
_entity_poly.pdbx_strand_id
1 'polypeptide(L)'
;MAGTTVCMAAGPVEDSEGELVDVGDIVEFRAHGLVTLGFIESVGGEGELEIVRLVKREGVGEECYLDESQPMLSVSPSVCRFVDSYPSQRVAWSTASPHHNPHGEESEDVWFIEGTVSDDCEVPTKPISET
;
A
#
# COMPACT_ATOMS: atom_id res chain seq x y z
N MET A 1 -27.34 -10.37 26.15
CA MET A 1 -25.88 -10.25 26.39
C MET A 1 -25.28 -9.79 25.08
N ALA A 2 -25.01 -8.48 24.97
CA ALA A 2 -24.29 -7.94 23.83
C ALA A 2 -22.80 -8.20 24.09
N GLY A 3 -22.22 -9.15 23.37
CA GLY A 3 -20.77 -9.33 23.36
C GLY A 3 -20.17 -8.13 22.67
N THR A 4 -19.53 -7.25 23.44
CA THR A 4 -18.63 -6.24 22.88
C THR A 4 -17.44 -7.01 22.31
N THR A 5 -17.48 -7.32 21.01
CA THR A 5 -16.29 -7.73 20.28
C THR A 5 -15.36 -6.53 20.32
N VAL A 6 -14.40 -6.55 21.25
CA VAL A 6 -13.28 -5.64 21.23
C VAL A 6 -12.49 -6.05 19.99
N CYS A 7 -12.57 -5.24 18.94
CA CYS A 7 -11.62 -5.29 17.85
C CYS A 7 -10.27 -4.92 18.47
N MET A 8 -9.52 -5.91 18.96
CA MET A 8 -8.11 -5.67 19.23
C MET A 8 -7.52 -5.34 17.87
N ALA A 9 -6.94 -4.15 17.72
CA ALA A 9 -6.08 -3.89 16.58
C ALA A 9 -5.06 -5.03 16.58
N ALA A 10 -5.08 -5.85 15.52
CA ALA A 10 -4.07 -6.87 15.36
C ALA A 10 -2.72 -6.15 15.34
N GLY A 11 -1.81 -6.59 16.21
CA GLY A 11 -0.48 -6.00 16.28
C GLY A 11 0.34 -6.34 15.04
N PRO A 12 1.56 -5.77 14.92
CA PRO A 12 2.45 -6.09 13.83
C PRO A 12 2.71 -7.60 13.76
N VAL A 13 2.91 -8.10 12.55
CA VAL A 13 3.18 -9.51 12.24
C VAL A 13 4.56 -9.64 11.59
N GLU A 14 5.20 -10.80 11.76
CA GLU A 14 6.49 -11.07 11.13
C GLU A 14 6.30 -11.46 9.66
N ASP A 15 7.07 -10.84 8.77
CA ASP A 15 7.12 -11.17 7.35
C ASP A 15 7.99 -12.42 7.08
N SER A 16 8.33 -12.67 5.82
CA SER A 16 9.17 -13.82 5.44
C SER A 16 10.64 -13.74 5.88
N GLU A 17 11.16 -12.54 6.18
CA GLU A 17 12.53 -12.31 6.66
C GLU A 17 12.61 -12.11 8.19
N GLY A 18 11.47 -12.10 8.87
CA GLY A 18 11.37 -11.89 10.31
C GLY A 18 11.30 -10.41 10.70
N GLU A 19 11.08 -9.53 9.74
CA GLU A 19 10.82 -8.11 9.98
C GLU A 19 9.35 -7.92 10.39
N LEU A 20 9.11 -6.97 11.29
CA LEU A 20 7.75 -6.65 11.73
C LEU A 20 7.11 -5.72 10.71
N VAL A 21 5.96 -6.14 10.18
CA VAL A 21 5.11 -5.34 9.29
C VAL A 21 3.77 -5.05 9.94
N ASP A 22 3.23 -3.86 9.66
CA ASP A 22 1.96 -3.38 10.20
C ASP A 22 1.14 -2.64 9.13
N VAL A 23 -0.08 -2.25 9.49
CA VAL A 23 -0.93 -1.38 8.69
C VAL A 23 -0.17 -0.10 8.34
N GLY A 24 -0.14 0.25 7.05
CA GLY A 24 0.62 1.39 6.54
C GLY A 24 1.90 1.03 5.79
N ASP A 25 2.41 -0.19 5.95
CA ASP A 25 3.66 -0.59 5.33
C ASP A 25 3.48 -1.02 3.87
N ILE A 26 4.53 -0.79 3.08
CA ILE A 26 4.66 -1.34 1.73
C ILE A 26 5.43 -2.65 1.80
N VAL A 27 4.87 -3.68 1.18
CA VAL A 27 5.49 -4.99 1.07
C VAL A 27 5.54 -5.45 -0.38
N GLU A 28 6.59 -6.17 -0.70
CA GLU A 28 6.59 -7.09 -1.83
C GLU A 28 5.91 -8.38 -1.38
N PHE A 29 4.98 -8.91 -2.17
CA PHE A 29 4.33 -10.17 -1.84
C PHE A 29 4.23 -11.09 -3.05
N ARG A 30 4.29 -12.40 -2.79
CA ARG A 30 4.13 -13.45 -3.81
C ARG A 30 2.82 -14.19 -3.60
N ALA A 31 1.83 -13.90 -4.44
CA ALA A 31 0.52 -14.56 -4.39
C ALA A 31 -0.06 -14.77 -5.80
N HIS A 32 -0.82 -15.85 -5.98
CA HIS A 32 -1.52 -16.15 -7.25
C HIS A 32 -0.63 -16.18 -8.51
N GLY A 33 0.67 -16.52 -8.36
CA GLY A 33 1.63 -16.54 -9.46
C GLY A 33 2.14 -15.17 -9.89
N LEU A 34 1.89 -14.13 -9.09
CA LEU A 34 2.39 -12.76 -9.26
C LEU A 34 3.35 -12.43 -8.11
N VAL A 35 4.43 -11.70 -8.41
CA VAL A 35 5.26 -10.99 -7.43
C VAL A 35 5.07 -9.50 -7.70
N THR A 36 4.59 -8.76 -6.71
CA THR A 36 4.27 -7.34 -6.88
C THR A 36 4.34 -6.60 -5.55
N LEU A 37 4.16 -5.29 -5.58
CA LEU A 37 4.10 -4.44 -4.41
C LEU A 37 2.66 -4.19 -3.98
N GLY A 38 2.46 -4.04 -2.67
CA GLY A 38 1.19 -3.67 -2.10
C GLY A 38 1.33 -2.92 -0.78
N PHE A 39 0.26 -2.22 -0.44
CA PHE A 39 0.07 -1.50 0.82
C PHE A 39 -0.76 -2.37 1.76
N ILE A 40 -0.31 -2.52 3.00
CA ILE A 40 -1.07 -3.23 4.05
C ILE A 40 -2.16 -2.30 4.56
N GLU A 41 -3.40 -2.59 4.20
CA GLU A 41 -4.58 -1.83 4.64
C GLU A 41 -5.09 -2.32 6.00
N SER A 42 -4.96 -3.62 6.27
CA SER A 42 -5.42 -4.19 7.53
C SER A 42 -4.69 -5.50 7.85
N VAL A 43 -4.68 -5.87 9.13
CA VAL A 43 -4.27 -7.18 9.60
C VAL A 43 -5.51 -7.93 10.05
N GLY A 44 -5.87 -8.96 9.30
CA GLY A 44 -7.04 -9.81 9.51
C GLY A 44 -6.99 -10.61 10.81
N GLY A 45 -8.15 -11.13 11.22
CA GLY A 45 -8.33 -11.77 12.53
C GLY A 45 -7.49 -13.05 12.78
N GLU A 46 -6.97 -13.68 11.74
CA GLU A 46 -6.08 -14.85 11.82
C GLU A 46 -4.60 -14.49 11.55
N GLY A 47 -4.25 -13.20 11.49
CA GLY A 47 -2.91 -12.73 11.17
C GLY A 47 -2.61 -12.70 9.66
N GLU A 48 -3.63 -12.83 8.82
CA GLU A 48 -3.51 -12.55 7.38
C GLU A 48 -3.39 -11.05 7.13
N LEU A 49 -2.67 -10.66 6.08
CA LEU A 49 -2.53 -9.28 5.66
C LEU A 49 -3.53 -8.99 4.54
N GLU A 50 -4.32 -7.95 4.73
CA GLU A 50 -5.20 -7.40 3.71
C GLU A 50 -4.43 -6.32 2.92
N ILE A 51 -4.10 -6.64 1.67
CA ILE A 51 -3.19 -5.86 0.85
C ILE A 51 -3.91 -5.30 -0.37
N VAL A 52 -3.71 -4.00 -0.63
CA VAL A 52 -4.07 -3.36 -1.90
C VAL A 52 -2.83 -3.22 -2.76
N ARG A 53 -2.91 -3.64 -4.03
CA ARG A 53 -1.77 -3.58 -4.93
C ARG A 53 -1.43 -2.15 -5.31
N LEU A 54 -0.13 -1.89 -5.44
CA LEU A 54 0.37 -0.66 -5.99
C LEU A 54 0.41 -0.71 -7.52
N VAL A 55 0.28 0.47 -8.14
CA VAL A 55 0.42 0.68 -9.58
C VAL A 55 1.36 1.84 -9.85
N LYS A 56 1.95 1.89 -11.04
CA LYS A 56 2.63 3.09 -11.55
C LYS A 56 1.71 3.84 -12.50
N ARG A 57 1.87 5.16 -12.60
CA ARG A 57 1.17 5.97 -13.61
C ARG A 57 2.04 6.21 -14.82
N GLU A 58 1.47 5.99 -16.00
CA GLU A 58 2.17 6.25 -17.25
C GLU A 58 2.56 7.75 -17.35
N GLY A 59 3.86 8.02 -17.51
CA GLY A 59 4.37 9.38 -17.74
C GLY A 59 4.48 10.28 -16.50
N VAL A 60 4.22 9.79 -15.28
CA VAL A 60 4.25 10.63 -14.05
C VAL A 60 5.56 10.52 -13.27
N GLY A 61 6.24 9.36 -13.33
CA GLY A 61 7.50 9.11 -12.64
C GLY A 61 7.64 7.65 -12.19
N GLU A 62 8.54 7.41 -11.24
CA GLU A 62 8.76 6.09 -10.63
C GLU A 62 7.87 5.83 -9.40
N GLU A 63 7.04 6.81 -9.06
CA GLU A 63 6.10 6.78 -7.96
C GLU A 63 5.06 5.65 -8.12
N CYS A 64 4.76 5.00 -7.00
CA CYS A 64 3.73 3.98 -6.89
C CYS A 64 2.51 4.57 -6.18
N TYR A 65 1.32 4.19 -6.66
CA TYR A 65 0.03 4.70 -6.21
C TYR A 65 -0.82 3.53 -5.74
N LEU A 66 -1.67 3.80 -4.74
CA LEU A 66 -2.72 2.86 -4.37
C LEU A 66 -3.81 2.88 -5.44
N ASP A 67 -4.31 1.71 -5.78
CA ASP A 67 -5.37 1.56 -6.78
C ASP A 67 -6.60 0.91 -6.14
N GLU A 68 -7.43 1.76 -5.52
CA GLU A 68 -8.62 1.36 -4.76
C GLU A 68 -9.66 0.64 -5.63
N SER A 69 -9.55 0.73 -6.96
CA SER A 69 -10.43 -0.01 -7.87
C SER A 69 -10.12 -1.52 -7.91
N GLN A 70 -8.96 -1.93 -7.40
CA GLN A 70 -8.56 -3.33 -7.38
C GLN A 70 -9.12 -4.07 -6.15
N PRO A 71 -9.39 -5.37 -6.28
CA PRO A 71 -9.77 -6.17 -5.13
C PRO A 71 -8.61 -6.21 -4.13
N MET A 72 -8.97 -6.10 -2.85
CA MET A 72 -8.10 -6.41 -1.74
C MET A 72 -7.72 -7.89 -1.76
N LEU A 73 -6.44 -8.17 -1.49
CA LEU A 73 -5.90 -9.53 -1.45
C LEU A 73 -5.65 -9.89 0.01
N SER A 74 -6.14 -11.04 0.45
CA SER A 74 -5.72 -11.63 1.72
C SER A 74 -4.52 -12.54 1.47
N VAL A 75 -3.40 -12.27 2.12
CA VAL A 75 -2.17 -13.05 1.97
C VAL A 75 -1.55 -13.37 3.34
N SER A 76 -0.81 -14.47 3.40
CA SER A 76 -0.02 -14.78 4.60
C SER A 76 1.18 -13.83 4.72
N PRO A 77 1.54 -13.37 5.93
CA PRO A 77 2.77 -12.60 6.15
C PRO A 77 4.02 -13.34 5.65
N SER A 78 4.01 -14.68 5.69
CA SER A 78 5.11 -15.54 5.24
C SER A 78 5.41 -15.46 3.73
N VAL A 79 4.52 -14.87 2.93
CA VAL A 79 4.75 -14.60 1.50
C VAL A 79 5.03 -13.13 1.21
N CYS A 80 5.17 -12.32 2.25
CA CYS A 80 5.45 -10.90 2.17
C CYS A 80 6.90 -10.62 2.59
N ARG A 81 7.45 -9.53 2.06
CA ARG A 81 8.75 -8.98 2.45
C ARG A 81 8.60 -7.48 2.57
N PHE A 82 8.99 -6.92 3.70
CA PHE A 82 9.02 -5.48 3.93
C PHE A 82 9.87 -4.80 2.86
N VAL A 83 9.39 -3.66 2.35
CA VAL A 83 10.11 -2.86 1.38
C VAL A 83 10.20 -1.44 1.89
N ASP A 84 11.44 -0.98 2.11
CA ASP A 84 11.72 0.41 2.43
C ASP A 84 11.07 1.33 1.40
N SER A 85 10.18 2.17 1.90
CA SER A 85 9.45 3.14 1.11
C SER A 85 9.29 4.41 1.89
N TYR A 86 9.13 5.52 1.19
CA TYR A 86 8.80 6.79 1.79
C TYR A 86 7.55 7.37 1.12
N PRO A 87 6.59 7.89 1.91
CA PRO A 87 5.46 8.59 1.34
C PRO A 87 5.98 9.78 0.54
N SER A 88 5.62 9.83 -0.74
CA SER A 88 5.91 10.98 -1.58
C SER A 88 5.02 12.13 -1.13
N GLN A 89 5.63 13.16 -0.54
CA GLN A 89 4.96 14.44 -0.31
C GLN A 89 4.79 15.22 -1.61
N ARG A 90 4.27 14.60 -2.68
CA ARG A 90 3.55 15.39 -3.69
C ARG A 90 2.28 15.88 -3.04
N VAL A 91 2.47 16.93 -2.23
CA VAL A 91 1.48 17.95 -1.91
C VAL A 91 0.67 18.11 -3.19
N ALA A 92 -0.63 17.82 -3.10
CA ALA A 92 -1.61 18.12 -4.13
C ALA A 92 -1.17 19.38 -4.85
N TRP A 93 -1.08 19.34 -6.19
CA TRP A 93 -0.79 20.56 -6.93
C TRP A 93 -1.88 21.59 -6.64
N SER A 94 -1.63 22.41 -5.63
CA SER A 94 -2.38 23.60 -5.36
C SER A 94 -1.37 24.58 -4.80
N THR A 95 -1.06 25.56 -5.62
CA THR A 95 -0.18 26.70 -5.35
C THR A 95 -0.75 27.65 -4.29
N ALA A 96 -1.35 27.14 -3.22
CA ALA A 96 -1.92 27.96 -2.15
C ALA A 96 -1.67 27.34 -0.78
N SER A 97 -0.96 28.10 0.04
CA SER A 97 -0.72 28.05 1.48
C SER A 97 -1.51 27.03 2.34
N PRO A 98 -0.88 26.50 3.42
CA PRO A 98 -1.33 25.37 4.25
C PRO A 98 -2.61 25.58 5.09
N HIS A 99 -3.38 26.64 4.84
CA HIS A 99 -4.57 27.01 5.63
C HIS A 99 -5.87 27.10 4.84
N HIS A 100 -5.89 26.79 3.54
CA HIS A 100 -7.12 26.74 2.76
C HIS A 100 -7.00 25.64 1.70
N ASN A 101 -7.58 24.47 1.97
CA ASN A 101 -8.08 23.59 0.90
C ASN A 101 -9.61 23.79 0.81
N PRO A 102 -10.11 24.83 0.11
CA PRO A 102 -11.53 25.12 0.04
C PRO A 102 -12.28 24.21 -0.96
N HIS A 103 -11.57 23.31 -1.65
CA HIS A 103 -12.11 22.47 -2.72
C HIS A 103 -12.24 20.98 -2.37
N GLY A 104 -11.80 20.55 -1.19
CA GLY A 104 -11.96 19.15 -0.78
C GLY A 104 -11.31 18.16 -1.74
N GLU A 105 -10.23 18.56 -2.41
CA GLU A 105 -9.51 17.69 -3.34
C GLU A 105 -8.73 16.62 -2.57
N GLU A 106 -8.96 15.38 -2.98
CA GLU A 106 -8.51 14.14 -2.36
C GLU A 106 -6.98 14.04 -2.47
N SER A 107 -6.30 13.95 -1.32
CA SER A 107 -4.87 13.65 -1.30
C SER A 107 -4.71 12.18 -1.68
N GLU A 108 -4.12 11.92 -2.85
CA GLU A 108 -3.80 10.55 -3.26
C GLU A 108 -2.58 10.08 -2.48
N ASP A 109 -2.63 8.86 -1.95
CA ASP A 109 -1.49 8.26 -1.28
C ASP A 109 -0.48 7.74 -2.32
N VAL A 110 0.76 8.22 -2.19
CA VAL A 110 1.85 7.99 -3.16
C VAL A 110 3.11 7.60 -2.42
N TRP A 111 3.85 6.62 -2.94
CA TRP A 111 5.10 6.15 -2.35
C TRP A 111 6.21 6.06 -3.39
N PHE A 112 7.42 6.39 -2.95
CA PHE A 112 8.63 5.98 -3.63
C PHE A 112 9.19 4.72 -2.98
N ILE A 113 9.64 3.80 -3.82
CA ILE A 113 10.23 2.54 -3.40
C ILE A 113 11.75 2.73 -3.40
N GLU A 114 12.36 2.69 -2.21
CA GLU A 114 13.81 2.81 -2.03
C GLU A 114 14.46 1.43 -1.86
N GLY A 115 13.72 0.51 -1.23
CA GLY A 115 14.13 -0.86 -1.01
C GLY A 115 14.35 -1.63 -2.30
N THR A 116 15.25 -2.61 -2.25
CA THR A 116 15.48 -3.51 -3.38
C THR A 116 14.33 -4.50 -3.47
N VAL A 117 13.59 -4.45 -4.58
CA VAL A 117 12.58 -5.45 -4.95
C VAL A 117 13.23 -6.61 -5.71
N SER A 118 12.55 -7.76 -5.73
CA SER A 118 12.97 -8.93 -6.49
C SER A 118 12.99 -8.63 -8.00
N ASP A 119 13.89 -9.27 -8.76
CA ASP A 119 14.01 -9.05 -10.21
C ASP A 119 12.71 -9.42 -10.98
N ASP A 120 11.90 -10.32 -10.42
CA ASP A 120 10.60 -10.74 -10.96
C ASP A 120 9.41 -9.93 -10.40
N CYS A 121 9.66 -8.88 -9.62
CA CYS A 121 8.61 -8.01 -9.10
C CYS A 121 8.08 -7.08 -10.19
N GLU A 122 6.80 -7.23 -10.52
CA GLU A 122 6.12 -6.42 -11.53
C GLU A 122 5.12 -5.47 -10.87
N VAL A 123 5.34 -4.16 -11.02
CA VAL A 123 4.37 -3.13 -10.63
C VAL A 123 3.64 -2.68 -11.90
N PRO A 124 2.34 -2.97 -12.05
CA PRO A 124 1.61 -2.67 -13.28
C PRO A 124 1.50 -1.16 -13.51
N THR A 125 1.65 -0.74 -14.76
CA THR A 125 1.44 0.66 -15.16
C THR A 125 -0.01 0.87 -15.60
N LYS A 126 -0.69 1.86 -15.03
CA LYS A 126 -2.01 2.31 -15.46
C LYS A 126 -1.90 3.60 -16.28
N PRO A 127 -2.71 3.74 -17.35
CA PRO A 127 -2.83 5.02 -18.04
C PRO A 127 -3.42 6.05 -17.08
N ILE A 128 -3.02 7.31 -17.23
CA ILE A 128 -3.74 8.41 -16.61
C ILE A 128 -5.10 8.46 -17.32
N SER A 129 -6.12 7.82 -16.77
CA SER A 129 -7.48 8.12 -17.21
C SER A 129 -7.71 9.59 -16.89
N GLU A 130 -7.89 10.41 -17.92
CA GLU A 130 -8.42 11.75 -17.79
C GLU A 130 -9.78 11.62 -17.07
N THR A 131 -9.79 11.88 -15.77
CA THR A 131 -11.00 12.13 -14.99
C THR A 131 -11.78 13.30 -15.57
#